data_AF-A0A924UVV5-F1
#
_entry.id   AF-A0A924UVV5-F1
#
_cell.length_a   1.000
_cell.length_b   1.000
_cell.length_c   1.000
_cell.angle_alpha   90.00
_cell.angle_beta   90.00
_cell.angle_gamma   90.00
#
_symmetry.space_group_name_H-M   'P 1'
#
loop_
_entity.id
_entity.type
_entity.pdbx_description
1 polymer ?
#
loop_
_entity_poly.entity_id
_entity_poly.type
_entity_poly.pdbx_seq_one_letter_code
_entity_poly.pdbx_strand_id
1 'polypeptide(L)' 'ENWYNRSDHVSYARVGIPSIFFTTLLHADYHTPKDEPDRIDIAKLANMTKWMYGTGWLVSEAATRVKLDGK' A
#
# COMPACT_ATOMS: atom_id res chain seq x y z
N GLU A 1 0.54 16.72 -6.17
CA GLU A 1 0.54 16.48 -4.71
C GLU A 1 1.55 15.38 -4.36
N ASN A 2 2.15 15.42 -3.17
CA ASN A 2 3.08 14.39 -2.71
C ASN A 2 2.33 13.24 -2.01
N TRP A 3 1.61 12.43 -2.79
CA TRP A 3 0.64 11.45 -2.28
C TRP A 3 1.27 10.37 -1.40
N TYR A 4 2.50 9.94 -1.73
CA TYR A 4 3.26 9.00 -0.91
C TYR A 4 3.35 9.48 0.55
N ASN A 5 3.45 10.79 0.78
CA ASN A 5 3.65 11.37 2.10
C ASN A 5 2.40 11.51 2.99
N ARG A 6 1.26 10.89 2.64
CA ARG A 6 -0.04 11.07 3.31
C ARG A 6 -0.56 9.84 4.07
N SER A 7 0.28 8.83 4.31
CA SER A 7 -0.13 7.58 4.99
C SER A 7 0.93 7.15 6.02
N ASP A 8 0.64 6.15 6.83
CA ASP A 8 1.42 5.78 8.02
C ASP A 8 2.84 5.30 7.71
N HIS A 9 3.03 4.69 6.53
CA HIS A 9 4.32 4.18 6.06
C HIS A 9 5.40 5.27 5.96
N VAL A 10 5.02 6.55 5.90
CA VAL A 10 5.92 7.69 5.76
C VAL A 10 6.85 7.83 6.95
N SER A 11 6.38 7.53 8.16
CA SER A 11 7.21 7.58 9.36
C SER A 11 8.40 6.60 9.27
N TYR A 12 8.18 5.41 8.70
CA TYR A 12 9.19 4.40 8.43
C TYR A 12 10.12 4.80 7.27
N ALA A 13 9.54 5.27 6.17
CA ALA A 13 10.31 5.70 5.00
C ALA A 13 11.30 6.83 5.35
N ARG A 14 10.89 7.78 6.20
CA ARG A 14 11.73 8.91 6.65
C ARG A 14 12.99 8.48 7.42
N VAL A 15 12.96 7.34 8.09
CA VAL A 15 14.11 6.79 8.83
C VAL A 15 14.86 5.71 8.03
N GLY A 16 14.57 5.58 6.74
CA GLY A 16 15.28 4.68 5.83
C GLY A 16 14.82 3.23 5.87
N ILE A 17 13.63 2.95 6.42
CA ILE A 17 13.02 1.61 6.36
C ILE A 17 12.30 1.47 5.00
N PRO A 18 12.64 0.46 4.17
CA PRO A 18 11.94 0.20 2.91
C PRO A 18 10.44 0.06 3.14
N SER A 19 9.66 0.85 2.41
CA SER A 19 8.22 0.99 2.61
C SER A 19 7.49 1.03 1.28
N ILE A 20 6.43 0.24 1.14
CA ILE A 20 5.54 0.21 -0.02
C ILE A 20 4.16 0.71 0.39
N PHE A 21 3.50 1.44 -0.51
CA PHE A 21 2.16 1.97 -0.28
C PHE A 21 1.18 1.43 -1.33
N PHE A 22 0.28 0.53 -0.90
CA PHE A 22 -0.81 0.03 -1.72
C PHE A 22 -2.01 0.96 -1.59
N THR A 23 -2.43 1.58 -2.69
CA THR A 23 -3.53 2.54 -2.69
C THR A 23 -4.22 2.56 -4.05
N THR A 24 -5.53 2.79 -4.05
CA THR A 24 -6.29 3.14 -5.26
C THR A 24 -6.35 4.64 -5.50
N LEU A 25 -5.59 5.44 -4.73
CA LEU A 25 -5.72 6.90 -4.62
C LEU A 25 -7.09 7.32 -4.07
N LEU A 26 -7.39 8.61 -4.15
CA LEU A 26 -8.68 9.18 -3.78
C LEU A 26 -9.79 8.76 -4.75
N HIS A 27 -11.01 8.68 -4.24
CA HIS A 27 -12.25 8.49 -5.01
C HIS A 27 -13.26 9.59 -4.64
N ALA A 28 -14.32 9.71 -5.42
CA ALA A 28 -15.30 10.81 -5.32
C ALA A 28 -16.00 10.89 -3.94
N ASP A 29 -16.15 9.74 -3.28
CA ASP A 29 -16.84 9.63 -1.99
C ASP A 29 -15.89 9.71 -0.78
N TYR A 30 -14.57 9.87 -0.98
CA TYR A 30 -13.59 9.92 0.10
C TYR A 30 -13.91 11.02 1.12
N HIS A 31 -13.85 10.69 2.42
CA HIS A 31 -14.24 11.57 3.52
C HIS A 31 -15.71 12.06 3.46
N THR A 32 -16.60 11.25 2.89
CA THR A 32 -18.04 11.52 2.89
C THR A 32 -18.82 10.33 3.46
N PRO A 33 -20.06 10.53 3.92
CA PRO A 33 -20.96 9.43 4.31
C PRO A 33 -21.38 8.52 3.14
N LYS A 34 -20.90 8.74 1.92
CA LYS A 34 -21.19 7.89 0.75
C LYS A 34 -20.11 6.84 0.51
N ASP A 35 -19.03 6.86 1.30
CA ASP A 35 -17.97 5.85 1.29
C ASP A 35 -18.46 4.55 1.94
N GLU A 36 -19.32 3.85 1.21
CA GLU A 36 -20.09 2.71 1.68
C GLU A 36 -19.61 1.41 1.03
N PRO A 37 -19.83 0.24 1.67
CA PRO A 37 -19.34 -1.04 1.16
C PRO A 37 -19.82 -1.40 -0.25
N ASP A 38 -20.99 -0.91 -0.67
CA ASP A 38 -21.55 -1.14 -2.00
C ASP A 38 -20.75 -0.45 -3.12
N ARG A 39 -19.86 0.49 -2.79
CA ARG A 39 -18.94 1.15 -3.73
C ARG A 39 -17.65 0.37 -3.99
N ILE A 40 -17.40 -0.71 -3.25
CA ILE A 40 -16.16 -1.48 -3.36
C ILE A 40 -16.21 -2.43 -4.57
N ASP A 41 -15.21 -2.33 -5.45
CA ASP A 41 -14.93 -3.38 -6.44
C ASP A 41 -14.25 -4.57 -5.75
N ILE A 42 -15.07 -5.55 -5.34
CA ILE A 42 -14.62 -6.74 -4.61
C ILE A 42 -13.67 -7.62 -5.45
N ALA A 43 -13.87 -7.69 -6.77
CA ALA A 43 -13.00 -8.49 -7.64
C ALA A 43 -11.60 -7.88 -7.71
N LYS A 44 -11.51 -6.55 -7.87
CA LYS A 44 -10.24 -5.82 -7.80
C LYS A 44 -9.60 -5.93 -6.42
N LEU A 45 -10.38 -5.77 -5.33
CA LEU A 45 -9.88 -5.89 -3.97
C LEU A 45 -9.25 -7.27 -3.74
N ALA A 46 -9.92 -8.34 -4.14
CA ALA A 46 -9.40 -9.71 -3.99
C ALA A 46 -8.08 -9.92 -4.75
N ASN A 47 -7.95 -9.35 -5.96
CA ASN A 47 -6.70 -9.42 -6.72
C ASN A 47 -5.58 -8.62 -6.03
N MET A 48 -5.88 -7.42 -5.53
CA MET A 48 -4.93 -6.63 -4.74
C MET A 48 -4.49 -7.37 -3.47
N THR A 49 -5.41 -7.98 -2.73
CA THR A 49 -5.10 -8.75 -1.52
C THR A 49 -4.16 -9.90 -1.82
N LYS A 50 -4.40 -10.67 -2.89
CA LYS A 50 -3.50 -11.75 -3.32
C LYS A 50 -2.10 -11.22 -3.66
N TRP A 51 -2.03 -10.08 -4.35
CA TRP A 51 -0.75 -9.46 -4.69
C TRP A 51 0.02 -8.95 -3.46
N MET A 52 -0.67 -8.30 -2.53
CA MET A 52 -0.09 -7.84 -1.26
C MET A 52 0.44 -9.02 -0.43
N TYR A 53 -0.35 -10.10 -0.33
CA TYR A 53 0.06 -11.33 0.32
C TYR A 53 1.30 -11.94 -0.33
N GLY A 54 1.29 -12.12 -1.65
CA GLY A 54 2.43 -12.67 -2.39
C GLY A 54 3.68 -11.81 -2.25
N THR A 55 3.53 -10.48 -2.24
CA THR A 55 4.64 -9.55 -1.99
C THR A 55 5.23 -9.73 -0.60
N GLY A 56 4.37 -9.78 0.43
CA GLY A 56 4.80 -10.01 1.81
C GLY A 56 5.50 -11.36 1.99
N TRP A 57 4.96 -12.41 1.36
CA TRP A 57 5.55 -13.75 1.37
C TRP A 57 6.94 -13.78 0.72
N LEU A 58 7.09 -13.18 -0.47
CA LEU A 58 8.40 -13.10 -1.14
C LEU A 58 9.42 -12.33 -0.31
N VAL A 59 8.99 -11.27 0.39
CA VAL A 59 9.87 -10.49 1.28
C VAL A 59 10.23 -11.29 2.54
N SER A 60 9.32 -12.08 3.11
CA SER A 60 9.60 -12.89 4.30
C SER A 60 10.56 -14.04 4.01
N GLU A 61 10.47 -14.64 2.81
CA GLU A 61 11.32 -15.75 2.38
C GLU A 61 12.67 -15.29 1.78
N ALA A 62 12.87 -13.98 1.58
CA ALA A 62 14.08 -13.46 0.97
C ALA A 62 15.31 -13.69 1.85
N ALA A 63 16.35 -14.33 1.29
CA ALA A 63 17.62 -14.56 1.99
C ALA A 63 18.33 -13.27 2.43
N THR A 64 18.04 -12.15 1.75
CA THR A 64 18.58 -10.83 2.06
C THR A 64 17.45 -9.84 2.21
N ARG A 65 17.61 -8.89 3.14
CA ARG A 65 16.65 -7.80 3.34
C ARG A 65 16.54 -6.93 2.08
N VAL A 66 15.33 -6.46 1.81
CA VAL A 66 15.06 -5.43 0.80
C VAL A 66 15.89 -4.19 1.11
N LYS A 67 16.49 -3.61 0.08
CA LYS A 67 17.27 -2.38 0.17
C LYS A 67 16.53 -1.23 -0.49
N LEU A 68 16.91 -0.01 -0.10
CA LEU A 68 16.50 1.19 -0.82
C LEU A 68 17.36 1.33 -2.08
N ASP A 69 16.80 1.90 -3.14
CA ASP A 69 17.57 2.22 -4.33
C ASP A 69 18.74 3.15 -3.98
N GLY A 70 19.95 2.79 -4.43
CA GLY A 70 21.17 3.55 -4.15
C GLY A 70 21.83 3.29 -2.79
N LYS A 71 21.44 2.25 -2.05
CA LYS A 71 22.10 1.77 -0.82
C LYS A 71 22.30 0.25 -0.78
#